data_AF-B7IZP9-F1
#
_entry.id   AF-B7IZP9-F1
#
_cell.length_a   1.000
_cell.length_b   1.000
_cell.length_c   1.000
_cell.angle_alpha   90.00
_cell.angle_beta   90.00
_cell.angle_gamma   90.00
#
_symmetry.space_group_name_H-M   'P 1'
#
loop_
_entity.id
_entity.type
_entity.pdbx_description
1 polymer ?
#
loop_
_entity_poly.entity_id
_entity_poly.type
_entity_poly.pdbx_seq_one_letter_code
_entity_poly.pdbx_strand_id
1 'polypeptide(L)' 'MSMEYISKAIFITNTFAQAHPQEHINLWIQFEKEVPYSKRSGAFGTDNLAYVKWLKIQKNPAVKQFLTQNIMELSL' A
#
# COMPACT_ATOMS: atom_id res chain seq x y z
N MET A 1 -15.10 7.11 4.60
CA MET A 1 -13.66 6.79 4.66
C MET A 1 -13.01 7.90 5.49
N SER A 2 -12.41 7.62 6.65
CA SER A 2 -11.86 8.70 7.48
C SER A 2 -10.49 9.14 6.96
N MET A 3 -10.14 10.41 7.14
CA MET A 3 -8.83 10.96 6.78
C MET A 3 -7.68 10.20 7.45
N GLU A 4 -7.92 9.62 8.63
CA GLU A 4 -6.94 8.82 9.35
C GLU A 4 -6.51 7.57 8.56
N TYR A 5 -7.45 6.85 7.94
CA TYR A 5 -7.12 5.68 7.11
C TYR A 5 -6.28 6.06 5.88
N ILE A 6 -6.57 7.21 5.28
CA ILE A 6 -5.83 7.73 4.12
C ILE A 6 -4.41 8.12 4.54
N SER A 7 -4.27 8.91 5.61
CA SER A 7 -2.95 9.32 6.13
C SER A 7 -2.08 8.12 6.51
N LYS A 8 -2.67 7.09 7.13
CA LYS A 8 -1.98 5.83 7.43
C LYS A 8 -1.54 5.12 6.16
N ALA A 9 -2.41 4.99 5.16
CA ALA A 9 -2.05 4.35 3.90
C ALA A 9 -0.92 5.06 3.16
N ILE A 10 -0.91 6.40 3.16
CA ILE A 10 0.19 7.20 2.61
C ILE A 10 1.48 6.94 3.38
N PHE A 11 1.44 6.99 4.71
CA PHE A 11 2.61 6.72 5.55
C PHE A 11 3.20 5.33 5.27
N ILE A 12 2.35 4.30 5.20
CA ILE A 12 2.76 2.93 4.91
C ILE A 12 3.41 2.84 3.53
N THR A 13 2.78 3.43 2.52
CA THR A 13 3.27 3.39 1.14
C THR A 13 4.64 4.07 1.02
N ASN A 14 4.79 5.26 1.61
CA ASN A 14 6.05 6.01 1.59
C ASN A 14 7.16 5.29 2.35
N THR A 15 6.85 4.76 3.54
CA THR A 15 7.84 4.06 4.37
C THR A 15 8.27 2.75 3.70
N PHE A 16 7.34 2.04 3.04
CA PHE A 16 7.68 0.86 2.26
C PHE A 16 8.54 1.21 1.04
N ALA A 17 8.21 2.28 0.32
CA ALA A 17 9.01 2.77 -0.81
C ALA A 17 10.43 3.17 -0.39
N GLN A 18 10.59 3.76 0.79
CA GLN A 18 11.89 4.11 1.34
C GLN A 18 12.71 2.87 1.75
N ALA A 19 12.08 1.89 2.40
CA ALA A 19 12.76 0.69 2.88
C ALA A 19 13.09 -0.30 1.75
N HIS A 20 12.21 -0.38 0.73
CA HIS A 20 12.29 -1.35 -0.35
C HIS A 20 11.97 -0.71 -1.72
N PRO A 21 12.79 0.24 -2.20
CA PRO A 21 12.46 1.07 -3.37
C PRO A 21 12.21 0.26 -4.64
N GLN A 22 13.07 -0.69 -4.96
CA GLN A 22 12.92 -1.49 -6.17
C GLN A 22 11.69 -2.42 -6.10
N GLU A 23 11.47 -3.03 -4.94
CA GLU A 23 10.31 -3.90 -4.72
C GLU A 23 9.01 -3.11 -4.79
N HIS A 24 8.99 -1.91 -4.20
CA HIS A 24 7.87 -0.98 -4.28
C HIS A 24 7.54 -0.62 -5.74
N ILE A 25 8.54 -0.27 -6.56
CA ILE A 25 8.33 0.03 -7.98
C ILE A 25 7.70 -1.16 -8.71
N ASN A 26 8.25 -2.36 -8.51
CA ASN A 26 7.76 -3.57 -9.18
C ASN A 26 6.31 -3.88 -8.79
N LEU A 27 6.01 -3.80 -7.49
CA LEU A 27 4.68 -4.04 -6.95
C LEU A 27 3.68 -2.96 -7.34
N TRP A 28 4.11 -1.69 -7.44
CA TRP A 28 3.25 -0.62 -7.91
C TRP A 28 2.86 -0.83 -9.37
N ILE A 29 3.81 -1.17 -10.24
CA ILE A 29 3.54 -1.50 -11.65
C ILE A 29 2.57 -2.67 -11.75
N GLN A 30 2.73 -3.70 -10.92
CA GLN A 30 1.82 -4.84 -10.89
C GLN A 30 0.42 -4.43 -10.42
N PHE A 31 0.34 -3.64 -9.34
CA PHE A 31 -0.91 -3.09 -8.83
C PHE A 31 -1.66 -2.30 -9.90
N GLU A 32 -0.98 -1.46 -10.68
CA GLU A 32 -1.62 -0.67 -11.73
C GLU A 32 -2.18 -1.53 -12.88
N LYS A 33 -1.57 -2.69 -13.14
CA LYS A 33 -2.05 -3.67 -14.13
C LYS A 33 -3.26 -4.47 -13.61
N GLU A 34 -3.25 -4.83 -12.33
CA GLU A 34 -4.28 -5.69 -11.73
C GLU A 34 -5.49 -4.92 -11.21
N VAL A 35 -5.30 -3.67 -10.79
CA VAL A 35 -6.34 -2.83 -10.19
C VAL A 35 -6.73 -1.71 -11.17
N PRO A 36 -7.92 -1.80 -11.79
CA PRO A 36 -8.41 -0.80 -12.71
C PRO A 36 -8.40 0.60 -12.09
N TYR A 37 -8.10 1.62 -12.90
CA TYR A 37 -8.02 3.00 -12.44
C TYR A 37 -9.26 3.42 -11.63
N SER A 38 -10.47 3.04 -12.07
CA SER A 38 -11.73 3.33 -11.37
C SER A 38 -11.82 2.81 -9.93
N LYS A 39 -11.02 1.80 -9.56
CA LYS A 39 -10.95 1.22 -8.21
C LYS A 39 -9.84 1.83 -7.33
N ARG A 40 -8.98 2.66 -7.91
CA ARG A 40 -7.86 3.35 -7.23
C ARG A 40 -7.88 4.87 -7.44
N SER A 41 -8.85 5.38 -8.20
CA SER A 41 -9.09 6.80 -8.44
C SER A 41 -10.09 7.36 -7.43
N GLY A 42 -9.89 8.61 -7.00
CA GLY A 42 -10.81 9.26 -6.07
C GLY A 42 -10.18 10.50 -5.44
N ALA A 43 -10.62 10.82 -4.21
CA ALA A 43 -9.98 11.85 -3.41
C ALA A 43 -8.49 11.52 -3.15
N PHE A 44 -7.71 12.54 -2.79
CA PHE A 44 -6.29 12.41 -2.47
C PHE A 44 -6.00 11.20 -1.56
N GLY A 45 -5.04 10.36 -1.94
CA GLY A 45 -4.60 9.18 -1.19
C GLY A 45 -5.49 7.94 -1.29
N THR A 46 -6.54 7.96 -2.13
CA THR A 46 -7.39 6.79 -2.41
C THR A 46 -6.60 5.65 -3.08
N ASP A 47 -5.64 6.02 -3.93
CA ASP A 47 -4.69 5.12 -4.60
C ASP A 47 -3.79 4.39 -3.60
N ASN A 48 -3.25 5.10 -2.61
CA ASN A 48 -2.44 4.56 -1.54
C ASN A 48 -3.24 3.58 -0.68
N LEU A 49 -4.50 3.90 -0.37
CA LEU A 49 -5.37 2.98 0.36
C LEU A 49 -5.66 1.70 -0.43
N ALA A 50 -5.98 1.83 -1.72
CA ALA A 50 -6.19 0.69 -2.60
C ALA A 50 -4.92 -0.16 -2.72
N TYR A 51 -3.75 0.48 -2.82
CA TYR A 51 -2.47 -0.18 -2.90
C TYR A 51 -2.13 -0.96 -1.63
N VAL A 52 -2.28 -0.35 -0.45
CA VAL A 52 -2.03 -1.03 0.84
C VAL A 52 -2.97 -2.23 1.02
N LYS A 53 -4.24 -2.11 0.64
CA LYS A 53 -5.19 -3.23 0.67
C LYS A 53 -4.76 -4.35 -0.28
N TRP A 54 -4.33 -4.01 -1.49
CA TRP A 54 -3.82 -4.97 -2.46
C TRP A 54 -2.54 -5.66 -1.95
N LEU A 55 -1.59 -4.90 -1.38
CA LEU A 55 -0.34 -5.41 -0.79
C LEU A 55 -0.57 -6.46 0.30
N LYS A 56 -1.58 -6.26 1.17
CA LYS A 56 -1.91 -7.23 2.24
C LYS A 56 -2.34 -8.59 1.71
N ILE A 57 -2.85 -8.66 0.48
CA ILE A 57 -3.29 -9.91 -0.17
C ILE A 57 -2.11 -10.59 -0.89
N GLN A 58 -1.07 -9.82 -1.24
CA GLN A 58 0.10 -10.36 -1.91
C GLN A 58 0.92 -11.25 -0.97
N LYS A 59 1.34 -12.41 -1.47
CA LYS A 59 2.25 -13.32 -0.77
C LYS A 59 3.71 -12.88 -0.93
N ASN A 60 3.98 -11.57 -0.93
CA ASN A 60 5.32 -11.03 -1.09
C ASN A 60 6.06 -11.04 0.27
N PRO A 61 7.22 -11.72 0.39
CA PRO A 61 7.94 -11.84 1.66
C PRO A 61 8.40 -10.49 2.23
N ALA A 62 8.86 -9.57 1.38
CA ALA A 62 9.33 -8.25 1.80
C ALA A 62 8.18 -7.41 2.37
N VAL A 63 7.03 -7.45 1.70
CA VAL A 63 5.79 -6.81 2.21
C VAL A 63 5.39 -7.42 3.55
N LYS A 64 5.33 -8.75 3.65
CA LYS A 64 4.94 -9.41 4.91
C LYS A 64 5.88 -9.02 6.06
N GLN A 65 7.19 -9.08 5.84
CA GLN A 65 8.17 -8.69 6.83
C GLN A 65 8.02 -7.22 7.23
N PHE A 66 7.89 -6.33 6.23
CA PHE A 66 7.73 -4.91 6.46
C PHE A 66 6.49 -4.58 7.29
N LEU A 67 5.33 -5.13 6.93
CA LEU A 67 4.06 -4.90 7.64
C LEU A 67 4.12 -5.46 9.06
N THR A 68 4.71 -6.64 9.27
CA THR A 68 4.88 -7.22 10.62
C THR A 68 5.82 -6.40 11.49
N GLN A 69 6.89 -5.83 10.94
CA GLN A 69 7.89 -5.10 11.73
C GLN A 69 7.48 -3.66 12.04
N ASN A 70 6.75 -3.00 11.13
CA ASN A 70 6.50 -1.56 11.22
C ASN A 70 5.04 -1.21 11.52
N ILE A 71 4.13 -2.20 11.50
CA ILE A 71 2.69 -1.96 11.50
C ILE A 71 1.94 -3.03 12.33
N MET A 72 2.53 -3.50 13.44
CA MET A 72 1.78 -4.33 14.38
C MET A 72 0.56 -3.52 14.88
N GLU A 73 -0.64 -4.04 14.57
CA GLU A 73 -1.97 -3.58 15.02
C GLU A 73 -2.59 -2.32 14.38
N LEU A 74 -2.39 -2.04 13.09
CA LEU A 74 -3.27 -1.10 12.38
C LEU A 74 -4.32 -1.84 11.53
N SER A 75 -5.46 -2.10 12.16
CA SER A 75 -6.71 -2.45 11.48
C SER A 75 -7.04 -1.31 10.48
N LEU A 76 -6.96 -1.61 9.18
CA LEU A 76 -7.40 -0.74 8.08
C LEU A 76 -8.60 -1.38 7.39
#